data_AF-A0A0D0NHT2-F1
#
_entry.id   AF-A0A0D0NHT2-F1
#
_cell.length_a   1.000
_cell.length_b   1.000
_cell.length_c   1.000
_cell.angle_alpha   90.00
_cell.angle_beta   90.00
_cell.angle_gamma   90.00
#
_symmetry.space_group_name_H-M   'P 1'
#
loop_
_entity.id
_entity.type
_entity.pdbx_description
1 polymer ?
#
loop_
_entity_poly.entity_id
_entity_poly.type
_entity_poly.pdbx_seq_one_letter_code
_entity_poly.pdbx_strand_id
1 'polypeptide(L)'
;MKRNLVALVLLVAGAAAADPARVSSPPVTLDHPLLAPLIEAQSFDCSNRSCTQLNSCAEACHKLLVCGQRQRDGDNDGIPCENLCSRRC
;
A
#
# COMPACT_ATOMS: atom_id res chain seq x y z
N MET A 1 -18.13 42.19 -58.34
CA MET A 1 -17.46 41.91 -57.06
C MET A 1 -18.40 42.22 -55.90
N LYS A 2 -18.97 41.19 -55.25
CA LYS A 2 -19.30 41.16 -53.80
C LYS A 2 -19.87 39.78 -53.45
N ARG A 3 -19.01 38.95 -52.85
CA ARG A 3 -19.32 37.62 -52.32
C ARG A 3 -19.99 37.85 -50.96
N ASN A 4 -21.30 37.72 -50.86
CA ASN A 4 -21.98 37.79 -49.57
C ASN A 4 -22.14 36.37 -49.03
N LEU A 5 -21.18 36.02 -48.18
CA LEU A 5 -21.04 34.77 -47.45
C LEU A 5 -22.15 34.69 -46.40
N VAL A 6 -23.12 33.79 -46.59
CA VAL A 6 -24.10 33.46 -45.55
C VAL A 6 -23.47 32.37 -44.67
N ALA A 7 -23.07 32.76 -43.46
CA ALA A 7 -22.49 31.86 -42.49
C ALA A 7 -23.56 30.88 -41.98
N LEU A 8 -23.33 29.59 -42.22
CA LEU A 8 -24.12 28.48 -41.70
C LEU A 8 -23.85 28.38 -40.18
N VAL A 9 -24.77 28.92 -39.37
CA VAL A 9 -24.70 28.78 -37.90
C VAL A 9 -25.28 27.42 -37.52
N LEU A 10 -24.41 26.43 -37.33
CA LEU A 10 -24.75 25.13 -36.75
C LEU A 10 -24.88 25.29 -35.23
N LEU A 11 -26.11 25.34 -34.72
CA LEU A 11 -26.39 25.24 -33.29
C LEU A 11 -26.26 23.77 -32.87
N VAL A 12 -25.10 23.40 -32.35
CA VAL A 12 -24.90 22.11 -31.67
C VAL A 12 -25.39 22.27 -30.22
N ALA A 13 -26.56 21.73 -29.92
CA ALA A 13 -27.05 21.64 -28.54
C ALA A 13 -26.20 20.61 -27.78
N GLY A 14 -25.34 21.08 -26.88
CA GLY A 14 -24.47 20.25 -26.07
C GLY A 14 -25.26 19.39 -25.07
N ALA A 15 -24.92 18.11 -24.98
CA ALA A 15 -25.40 17.22 -23.94
C ALA A 15 -24.70 17.57 -22.62
N ALA A 16 -25.47 17.91 -21.58
CA ALA A 16 -24.96 18.01 -20.22
C ALA A 16 -24.65 16.60 -19.71
N ALA A 17 -23.36 16.23 -19.69
CA ALA A 17 -22.90 15.06 -18.99
C ALA A 17 -23.13 15.28 -17.49
N ALA A 18 -23.92 14.41 -16.85
CA ALA A 18 -24.02 14.37 -15.40
C ALA A 18 -22.68 13.90 -14.83
N ASP A 19 -22.04 14.74 -14.01
CA ASP A 19 -20.86 14.36 -13.25
C ASP A 19 -21.18 13.18 -12.31
N PRO A 20 -20.48 12.04 -12.40
CA PRO A 20 -20.61 11.00 -11.40
C PRO A 20 -19.95 11.53 -10.11
N ALA A 21 -20.76 11.62 -9.06
CA ALA A 21 -20.41 11.81 -7.65
C ALA A 21 -18.90 11.95 -7.38
N ARG A 22 -18.44 13.19 -7.24
CA ARG A 22 -17.12 13.50 -6.67
C ARG A 22 -17.12 13.06 -5.21
N VAL A 23 -16.69 11.84 -4.95
CA VAL A 23 -16.44 11.34 -3.59
C VAL A 23 -15.27 12.15 -3.03
N SER A 24 -15.58 13.14 -2.19
CA SER A 24 -14.61 13.94 -1.48
C SER A 24 -14.04 13.12 -0.32
N SER A 25 -13.18 12.15 -0.62
CA SER A 25 -12.42 11.45 0.42
C SER A 25 -11.48 12.44 1.11
N PRO A 26 -11.36 12.40 2.45
CA PRO A 26 -10.35 13.19 3.14
C PRO A 26 -8.94 12.83 2.63
N PRO A 27 -7.99 13.78 2.62
CA PRO A 27 -6.62 13.49 2.24
C PRO A 27 -6.05 12.43 3.19
N VAL A 28 -5.53 11.33 2.63
CA VAL A 28 -4.78 10.33 3.40
C VAL A 28 -3.44 10.94 3.77
N THR A 29 -3.21 11.15 5.05
CA THR A 29 -1.95 11.65 5.58
C THR A 29 -1.13 10.49 6.16
N LEU A 30 0.20 10.64 6.19
CA LEU A 30 1.13 9.59 6.65
C LEU A 30 0.97 9.26 8.14
N ASP A 31 0.33 10.13 8.92
CA ASP A 31 0.01 9.92 10.34
C ASP A 31 -1.23 9.04 10.56
N HIS A 32 -1.87 8.53 9.51
CA HIS A 32 -3.02 7.65 9.69
C HIS A 32 -2.62 6.38 10.45
N PRO A 33 -3.25 6.04 11.59
CA PRO A 33 -2.84 4.92 12.45
C PRO A 33 -2.89 3.55 11.75
N LEU A 34 -3.68 3.42 10.68
CA LEU A 34 -3.73 2.22 9.86
C LEU A 34 -2.44 1.98 9.05
N LEU A 35 -1.62 3.01 8.83
CA LEU A 35 -0.34 2.88 8.12
C LEU A 35 0.81 2.50 9.05
N ALA A 36 0.68 2.62 10.36
CA ALA A 36 1.78 2.36 11.29
C ALA A 36 2.45 0.97 11.08
N PRO A 37 1.69 -0.14 10.92
CA PRO A 37 2.31 -1.45 10.68
C PRO A 37 3.05 -1.53 9.34
N LEU A 38 2.56 -0.82 8.32
CA LEU A 38 3.21 -0.76 7.01
C LEU A 38 4.51 0.03 7.09
N ILE A 39 4.49 1.19 7.74
CA ILE A 39 5.68 2.04 7.93
C ILE A 39 6.76 1.27 8.69
N GLU A 40 6.39 0.57 9.76
CA GLU A 40 7.30 -0.27 10.53
C GLU A 40 7.89 -1.40 9.67
N ALA A 41 7.06 -2.07 8.87
CA ALA A 41 7.53 -3.11 7.94
C ALA A 41 8.53 -2.59 6.90
N GLN A 42 8.46 -1.31 6.51
CA GLN A 42 9.42 -0.70 5.58
C GLN A 42 10.78 -0.40 6.22
N SER A 43 10.90 -0.48 7.55
CA SER A 43 12.17 -0.27 8.25
C SER A 43 13.02 -1.54 8.38
N PHE A 44 12.46 -2.71 8.06
CA PHE A 44 13.13 -3.99 8.17
C PHE A 44 13.96 -4.33 6.92
N ASP A 45 15.00 -5.13 7.12
CA ASP A 45 15.87 -5.61 6.06
C ASP A 45 16.07 -7.13 6.10
N CYS A 46 16.71 -7.66 5.06
CA CYS A 46 17.04 -9.08 4.93
C CYS A 46 18.43 -9.44 5.47
N SER A 47 19.03 -8.61 6.33
CA SER A 47 20.30 -8.95 6.98
C SER A 47 20.15 -10.22 7.83
N ASN A 48 21.20 -11.05 7.83
CA ASN A 48 21.20 -12.32 8.53
C ASN A 48 21.57 -12.13 10.00
N ARG A 49 20.60 -11.67 10.78
CA ARG A 49 20.69 -11.48 12.24
C ARG A 49 20.15 -12.72 12.96
N SER A 50 20.69 -13.17 14.09
CA SER A 50 20.06 -14.29 14.85
C SER A 50 18.73 -13.85 15.49
N CYS A 51 17.87 -14.80 15.90
CA CYS A 51 16.61 -14.46 16.59
C CYS A 51 16.85 -13.62 17.87
N THR A 52 17.99 -13.80 18.54
CA THR A 52 18.41 -13.01 19.71
C THR A 52 18.83 -11.57 19.38
N GLN A 53 19.03 -11.25 18.11
CA GLN A 53 19.40 -9.92 17.63
C GLN A 53 18.22 -9.15 17.04
N LEU A 54 17.06 -9.80 16.87
CA LEU A 54 15.84 -9.16 16.38
C LEU A 54 15.12 -8.49 17.54
N ASN A 55 14.40 -7.40 17.26
CA ASN A 55 13.77 -6.59 18.31
C ASN A 55 12.25 -6.72 18.36
N SER A 56 11.63 -7.34 17.36
CA SER A 56 10.18 -7.50 17.32
C SER A 56 9.73 -8.74 16.57
N CYS A 57 8.53 -9.23 16.91
CA CYS A 57 7.89 -10.29 16.14
C CYS A 57 7.61 -9.86 14.69
N ALA A 58 7.29 -8.58 14.45
CA ALA A 58 7.08 -8.04 13.10
C ALA A 58 8.36 -8.16 12.23
N GLU A 59 9.53 -7.90 12.81
CA GLU A 59 10.82 -8.08 12.12
C GLU A 59 11.10 -9.57 11.85
N ALA A 60 10.83 -10.45 12.81
CA ALA A 60 10.97 -11.90 12.63
C ALA A 60 10.06 -12.43 11.51
N CYS A 61 8.80 -11.96 11.47
CA CYS A 61 7.85 -12.25 10.40
C CYS A 61 8.32 -11.72 9.04
N HIS A 62 8.86 -10.51 8.98
CA HIS A 62 9.44 -9.97 7.75
C HIS A 62 10.58 -10.86 7.24
N LYS A 63 11.49 -11.27 8.13
CA LYS A 63 12.61 -12.14 7.75
C LYS A 63 12.13 -13.52 7.27
N LEU A 64 11.09 -14.10 7.88
CA LEU A 64 10.51 -15.36 7.42
C LEU A 64 9.79 -15.22 6.08
N LEU A 65 8.81 -14.32 6.00
CA LEU A 65 7.87 -14.24 4.87
C LEU A 65 8.40 -13.44 3.68
N VAL A 66 9.08 -12.32 3.94
CA VAL A 66 9.57 -11.41 2.88
C VAL A 66 10.96 -11.82 2.43
N CYS A 67 11.86 -12.12 3.37
CA CYS A 67 13.23 -12.50 3.04
C CYS A 67 13.44 -14.00 2.81
N GLY A 68 12.42 -14.84 3.06
CA GLY A 68 12.49 -16.29 2.86
C GLY A 68 13.43 -17.02 3.82
N GLN A 69 13.76 -16.41 4.97
CA GLN A 69 14.67 -16.97 5.95
C GLN A 69 13.96 -18.04 6.79
N ARG A 70 13.85 -19.25 6.25
CA ARG A 70 13.15 -20.37 6.90
C ARG A 70 13.73 -20.74 8.27
N GLN A 71 15.01 -20.45 8.53
CA GLN A 71 15.63 -20.68 9.83
C GLN A 71 15.01 -19.89 10.99
N ARG A 72 14.12 -18.92 10.70
CA ARG A 72 13.35 -18.24 11.74
C ARG A 72 12.32 -19.15 12.38
N ASP A 73 11.80 -20.10 11.62
CA ASP A 73 10.80 -21.09 12.05
C ASP A 73 11.48 -22.47 12.06
N GLY A 74 12.21 -22.74 13.14
CA GLY A 74 13.12 -23.89 13.23
C GLY A 74 12.41 -25.23 13.24
N ASP A 75 11.23 -25.28 13.86
CA ASP A 75 10.35 -26.43 13.99
C ASP A 75 9.23 -26.48 12.94
N ASN A 76 9.09 -25.43 12.12
CA ASN A 76 8.16 -25.33 10.99
C ASN A 76 6.68 -25.32 11.40
N ASP A 77 6.36 -24.70 12.53
CA ASP A 77 4.99 -24.59 13.06
C ASP A 77 4.28 -23.29 12.60
N GLY A 78 5.04 -22.41 11.94
CA GLY A 78 4.64 -21.11 11.44
C GLY A 78 4.89 -19.94 12.39
N ILE A 79 5.51 -20.16 13.55
CA ILE A 79 5.82 -19.16 14.57
C ILE A 79 7.33 -18.86 14.54
N PRO A 80 7.78 -17.77 13.89
CA PRO A 80 9.20 -17.48 13.83
C PRO A 80 9.73 -16.94 15.16
N CYS A 81 10.94 -17.34 15.53
CA CYS A 81 11.67 -16.80 16.68
C CYS A 81 10.77 -16.69 17.93
N GLU A 82 10.34 -17.82 18.50
CA GLU A 82 9.35 -17.92 19.60
C GLU A 82 9.68 -17.10 20.87
N ASN A 83 10.92 -16.63 21.02
CA ASN A 83 11.29 -15.66 22.07
C ASN A 83 10.67 -14.26 21.85
N LEU A 84 10.23 -13.95 20.63
CA LEU A 84 9.60 -12.69 20.22
C LEU A 84 8.14 -12.88 19.82
N CYS A 85 7.80 -14.02 19.23
CA CYS A 85 6.46 -14.31 18.72
C CYS A 85 5.73 -15.34 19.57
N SER A 86 4.44 -15.10 19.83
CA SER A 86 3.54 -16.08 20.48
C SER A 86 2.47 -16.62 19.54
N ARG A 87 2.53 -16.28 18.24
CA ARG A 87 1.56 -16.66 17.21
C ARG A 87 2.22 -16.62 15.83
N ARG A 88 1.57 -17.27 14.85
CA ARG A 88 1.99 -17.21 13.45
C ARG A 88 1.95 -15.78 12.91
N CYS A 89 2.82 -15.53 11.95
CA CYS A 89 2.68 -14.43 10.99
C CYS A 89 1.49 -14.73 10.06
#